data_AF-A0AA87K5D2-F1
#
_entry.id   AF-A0AA87K5D2-F1
#
_cell.length_a   1.000
_cell.length_b   1.000
_cell.length_c   1.000
_cell.angle_alpha   90.00
_cell.angle_beta   90.00
_cell.angle_gamma   90.00
#
_symmetry.space_group_name_H-M   'P 1'
#
loop_
_entity.id
_entity.type
_entity.pdbx_description
1 polymer ?
#
loop_
_entity_poly.entity_id
_entity_poly.type
_entity_poly.pdbx_seq_one_letter_code
_entity_poly.pdbx_strand_id
1 'polypeptide(L)'
;MLINGRMTALEGSSYSHLDNTIDFPNIPPGEYVLRETQAPAGYEKIKDTRLRIGEDGRLTILDSDPTLLSVETGQGDTLTVIAKNLRTFNFQIKKVDSANETTLLDNARFSIYKTDVNWTKGDTALAQGVTSAGIYQINLEHGYYILKEEQAPSGYLLNQKEYRFQINHDGSILLHNPDETVSLSRADANRLILFTMKNTRSTTSIKLAKRAYSNSDRRLAAVFELKEEGDTATVITKTTKTDGEEIVFDNLRIGQTYLLKETQAPEGYQLNTKVYRLRLTDSGQVELLDGDDLLSLDDSNRQLLTAKNLKKGEYPKTGGFGVLPYITLGGGMMLLALAVELGKEKRWKHIRK
;
A
#
# COMPACT_ATOMS: atom_id res chain seq x y z
N MET A 1 -1.43 -43.19 34.55
CA MET A 1 -1.65 -43.80 35.88
C MET A 1 -0.39 -43.68 36.73
N LEU A 2 -0.48 -43.31 38.00
CA LEU A 2 0.63 -43.42 38.95
C LEU A 2 0.73 -44.88 39.41
N ILE A 3 1.69 -45.64 38.88
CA ILE A 3 2.02 -46.99 39.37
C ILE A 3 3.37 -46.85 40.07
N ASN A 4 3.43 -47.14 41.37
CA ASN A 4 4.66 -47.08 42.18
C ASN A 4 5.41 -45.73 42.14
N GLY A 5 4.69 -44.61 42.19
CA GLY A 5 5.33 -43.28 42.20
C GLY A 5 5.83 -42.79 40.83
N ARG A 6 5.51 -43.48 39.73
CA ARG A 6 5.82 -43.05 38.35
C ARG A 6 4.55 -42.91 37.51
N MET A 7 4.45 -41.79 36.78
CA MET A 7 3.45 -41.61 35.71
C MET A 7 3.71 -42.64 34.60
N THR A 8 2.79 -43.58 34.44
CA THR A 8 2.75 -44.57 33.36
C THR A 8 1.71 -44.12 32.34
N ALA A 9 2.08 -44.04 31.07
CA ALA A 9 1.15 -43.73 29.98
C ALA A 9 0.23 -44.94 29.76
N LEU A 10 -1.07 -44.69 29.64
CA LEU A 10 -2.01 -45.63 29.05
C LEU A 10 -2.14 -45.19 27.59
N GLU A 11 -1.47 -45.87 26.67
CA GLU A 11 -1.64 -45.63 25.24
C GLU A 11 -2.85 -46.45 24.78
N GLY A 12 -3.89 -45.79 24.27
CA GLY A 12 -5.06 -46.47 23.71
C GLY A 12 -4.62 -47.36 22.55
N SER A 13 -5.03 -48.63 22.56
CA SER A 13 -4.51 -49.64 21.64
C SER A 13 -5.33 -49.83 20.35
N SER A 14 -6.35 -48.99 20.10
CA SER A 14 -7.17 -49.11 18.88
C SER A 14 -7.73 -47.77 18.44
N TYR A 15 -7.23 -47.25 17.32
CA TYR A 15 -8.00 -46.34 16.48
C TYR A 15 -8.98 -47.18 15.66
N SER A 16 -10.24 -47.34 16.09
CA SER A 16 -11.28 -47.84 15.18
C SER A 16 -11.66 -46.69 14.25
N HIS A 17 -11.10 -46.68 13.05
CA HIS A 17 -11.32 -45.63 12.04
C HIS A 17 -12.79 -45.47 11.55
N LEU A 18 -13.77 -46.12 12.16
CA LEU A 18 -15.16 -46.17 11.70
C LEU A 18 -16.15 -45.32 12.53
N ASP A 19 -15.83 -44.97 13.78
CA ASP A 19 -16.78 -44.29 14.68
C ASP A 19 -16.19 -43.16 15.54
N ASN A 20 -14.91 -42.79 15.34
CA ASN A 20 -14.20 -41.74 16.09
C ASN A 20 -14.11 -41.98 17.61
N THR A 21 -14.06 -43.25 18.04
CA THR A 21 -13.88 -43.63 19.46
C THR A 21 -12.44 -44.08 19.75
N ILE A 22 -12.01 -43.92 21.01
CA ILE A 22 -10.74 -44.45 21.52
C ILE A 22 -11.03 -45.17 22.82
N ASP A 23 -10.72 -46.47 22.86
CA ASP A 23 -10.97 -47.31 24.02
C ASP A 23 -9.72 -47.43 24.91
N PHE A 24 -9.95 -47.33 26.21
CA PHE A 24 -8.95 -47.57 27.24
C PHE A 24 -9.48 -48.68 28.17
N PRO A 25 -9.15 -49.95 27.90
CA PRO A 25 -9.68 -51.05 28.69
C PRO A 25 -9.02 -51.14 30.07
N ASN A 26 -9.78 -51.65 31.04
CA ASN A 26 -9.29 -52.02 32.39
C ASN A 26 -8.60 -50.86 33.15
N ILE A 27 -9.16 -49.64 33.08
CA ILE A 27 -8.67 -48.51 33.87
C ILE A 27 -9.15 -48.65 35.34
N PRO A 28 -8.25 -48.78 36.33
CA PRO A 28 -8.65 -48.82 37.74
C PRO A 28 -9.03 -47.44 38.29
N PRO A 29 -9.64 -47.37 39.48
CA PRO A 29 -9.85 -46.09 40.19
C PRO A 29 -8.55 -45.29 40.34
N GLY A 30 -8.64 -43.96 40.22
CA GLY A 30 -7.49 -43.06 40.31
C GLY A 30 -7.65 -41.74 39.56
N GLU A 31 -6.58 -40.94 39.57
CA GLU A 31 -6.47 -39.69 38.81
C GLU A 31 -5.64 -39.85 37.54
N TYR A 32 -6.11 -39.22 36.47
CA TYR A 32 -5.60 -39.35 35.11
C TYR A 32 -5.50 -37.99 34.42
N VAL A 33 -4.62 -37.90 33.42
CA VAL A 33 -4.55 -36.75 32.51
C VAL A 33 -4.87 -37.26 31.11
N LEU A 34 -5.95 -36.76 30.52
CA LEU A 34 -6.23 -36.94 29.10
C LEU A 34 -5.40 -35.93 28.31
N ARG A 35 -4.56 -36.45 27.41
CA ARG A 35 -3.71 -35.65 26.51
C ARG A 35 -3.95 -36.09 25.07
N GLU A 36 -4.29 -35.13 24.21
CA GLU A 36 -4.36 -35.38 22.78
C GLU A 36 -2.96 -35.34 22.15
N THR A 37 -2.51 -36.48 21.64
CA THR A 37 -1.17 -36.63 21.05
C THR A 37 -1.07 -36.03 19.66
N GLN A 38 -2.17 -35.98 18.90
CA GLN A 38 -2.26 -35.38 17.58
C GLN A 38 -3.69 -34.92 17.30
N ALA A 39 -3.87 -33.65 16.94
CA ALA A 39 -5.16 -33.15 16.47
C ALA A 39 -5.36 -33.46 14.98
N PRO A 40 -6.61 -33.65 14.52
CA PRO A 40 -6.92 -33.74 13.09
C PRO A 40 -6.50 -32.48 12.32
N ALA A 41 -6.28 -32.61 11.01
CA ALA A 41 -5.89 -31.49 10.17
C ALA A 41 -6.91 -30.32 10.21
N GLY A 42 -6.43 -29.12 10.58
CA GLY A 42 -7.25 -27.92 10.71
C GLY A 42 -7.96 -27.75 12.06
N TYR A 43 -7.54 -28.52 13.06
CA TYR A 43 -8.01 -28.44 14.44
C TYR A 43 -6.85 -28.24 15.41
N GLU A 44 -7.12 -27.56 16.52
CA GLU A 44 -6.19 -27.45 17.64
C GLU A 44 -6.34 -28.60 18.62
N LYS A 45 -5.23 -28.92 19.31
CA LYS A 45 -5.24 -29.90 20.37
C LYS A 45 -6.03 -29.38 21.55
N ILE A 46 -6.86 -30.24 22.14
CA ILE A 46 -7.47 -29.92 23.43
C ILE A 46 -6.37 -29.83 24.51
N LYS A 47 -6.56 -28.91 25.46
CA LYS A 47 -5.67 -28.77 26.62
C LYS A 47 -5.70 -30.06 27.45
N ASP A 48 -4.54 -30.46 27.97
CA ASP A 48 -4.41 -31.53 28.95
C ASP A 48 -5.46 -31.37 30.06
N THR A 49 -6.29 -32.38 30.21
CA THR A 49 -7.45 -32.34 31.10
C THR A 49 -7.30 -33.38 32.19
N ARG A 50 -7.49 -32.99 33.44
CA ARG A 50 -7.45 -33.91 34.59
C ARG A 50 -8.80 -34.58 34.79
N LEU A 51 -8.77 -35.89 35.03
CA LEU A 51 -9.93 -36.76 35.24
C LEU A 51 -9.72 -37.58 36.52
N ARG A 52 -10.82 -37.92 37.21
CA ARG A 52 -10.82 -38.84 38.35
C ARG A 52 -11.87 -39.92 38.18
N ILE A 53 -11.48 -41.17 38.38
CA ILE A 53 -12.38 -42.32 38.51
C ILE A 53 -12.38 -42.72 39.99
N GLY A 54 -13.54 -42.63 40.64
CA GLY A 54 -13.71 -43.04 42.04
C GLY A 54 -13.76 -44.55 42.22
N GLU A 55 -13.56 -45.03 43.45
CA GLU A 55 -13.74 -46.45 43.84
C GLU A 55 -15.18 -46.94 43.61
N ASP A 56 -16.14 -46.01 43.56
CA ASP A 56 -17.54 -46.22 43.20
C ASP A 56 -17.80 -46.32 41.68
N GLY A 57 -16.73 -46.26 40.87
CA GLY A 57 -16.79 -46.27 39.41
C GLY A 57 -17.23 -44.94 38.80
N ARG A 58 -17.28 -43.85 39.58
CA ARG A 58 -17.75 -42.55 39.09
C ARG A 58 -16.65 -41.74 38.42
N LEU A 59 -16.89 -41.26 37.20
CA LEU A 59 -16.01 -40.34 36.48
C LEU A 59 -16.29 -38.88 36.84
N THR A 60 -15.24 -38.10 37.10
CA THR A 60 -15.30 -36.64 37.32
C THR A 60 -14.21 -35.95 36.50
N ILE A 61 -14.58 -34.93 35.73
CA ILE A 61 -13.60 -34.04 35.08
C ILE A 61 -13.21 -32.96 36.10
N LEU A 62 -11.92 -32.83 36.39
CA LEU A 62 -11.40 -31.95 37.44
C LEU A 62 -11.06 -30.54 36.93
N ASP A 63 -10.65 -30.43 35.66
CA ASP A 63 -10.13 -29.17 35.07
C ASP A 63 -10.24 -29.25 33.54
N SER A 64 -11.37 -28.80 32.98
CA SER A 64 -11.59 -28.72 31.54
C SER A 64 -12.50 -27.56 31.17
N ASP A 65 -12.46 -27.19 29.88
CA ASP A 65 -13.52 -26.41 29.27
C ASP A 65 -14.73 -27.33 29.00
N PRO A 66 -15.91 -27.11 29.63
CA PRO A 66 -17.08 -27.96 29.45
C PRO A 66 -17.64 -27.91 28.02
N THR A 67 -17.23 -26.93 27.20
CA THR A 67 -17.61 -26.87 25.78
C THR A 67 -16.78 -27.82 24.91
N LEU A 68 -15.59 -28.21 25.38
CA LEU A 68 -14.65 -29.08 24.68
C LEU A 68 -14.63 -30.50 25.23
N LEU A 69 -14.85 -30.69 26.53
CA LEU A 69 -14.98 -32.01 27.14
C LEU A 69 -16.24 -32.12 27.97
N SER A 70 -16.99 -33.21 27.76
CA SER A 70 -18.18 -33.55 28.54
C SER A 70 -18.24 -35.04 28.85
N VAL A 71 -18.79 -35.38 30.01
CA VAL A 71 -19.09 -36.78 30.36
C VAL A 71 -20.45 -37.15 29.77
N GLU A 72 -20.48 -38.19 28.94
CA GLU A 72 -21.71 -38.79 28.44
C GLU A 72 -22.18 -39.91 29.37
N THR A 73 -21.28 -40.84 29.70
CA THR A 73 -21.53 -41.90 30.68
C THR A 73 -20.52 -41.80 31.81
N GLY A 74 -21.00 -41.44 33.01
CA GLY A 74 -20.14 -41.15 34.16
C GLY A 74 -20.15 -42.19 35.27
N GLN A 75 -20.87 -43.31 35.10
CA GLN A 75 -21.00 -44.36 36.11
C GLN A 75 -21.32 -45.71 35.44
N GLY A 76 -20.77 -46.79 35.97
CA GLY A 76 -20.93 -48.16 35.44
C GLY A 76 -19.62 -48.75 34.92
N ASP A 77 -19.72 -49.88 34.21
CA ASP A 77 -18.54 -50.62 33.73
C ASP A 77 -17.87 -49.98 32.50
N THR A 78 -18.58 -49.09 31.80
CA THR A 78 -18.07 -48.33 30.66
C THR A 78 -18.33 -46.86 30.89
N LEU A 79 -17.27 -46.06 30.80
CA LEU A 79 -17.30 -44.61 31.01
C LEU A 79 -16.99 -43.92 29.68
N THR A 80 -17.77 -42.91 29.32
CA THR A 80 -17.64 -42.23 28.03
C THR A 80 -17.42 -40.73 28.24
N VAL A 81 -16.33 -40.23 27.65
CA VAL A 81 -16.00 -38.81 27.55
C VAL A 81 -16.07 -38.40 26.10
N ILE A 82 -16.80 -37.33 25.81
CA ILE A 82 -16.80 -36.69 24.51
C ILE A 82 -15.76 -35.59 24.53
N ALA A 83 -14.79 -35.66 23.62
CA ALA A 83 -13.82 -34.60 23.37
C ALA A 83 -14.12 -33.93 22.01
N LYS A 84 -14.10 -32.60 21.97
CA LYS A 84 -14.29 -31.78 20.77
C LYS A 84 -13.07 -30.90 20.57
N ASN A 85 -12.50 -30.93 19.36
CA ASN A 85 -11.44 -30.01 19.00
C ASN A 85 -11.99 -28.70 18.45
N LEU A 86 -11.25 -27.62 18.70
CA LEU A 86 -11.53 -26.31 18.10
C LEU A 86 -10.99 -26.26 16.67
N ARG A 87 -11.79 -25.70 15.77
CA ARG A 87 -11.39 -25.45 14.38
C ARG A 87 -10.50 -24.21 14.29
N THR A 88 -9.44 -24.31 13.51
CA THR A 88 -8.59 -23.17 13.11
C THR A 88 -8.82 -22.81 11.65
N PHE A 89 -8.65 -21.53 11.34
CA PHE A 89 -8.80 -20.94 10.01
C PHE A 89 -7.49 -20.29 9.58
N ASN A 90 -7.09 -20.51 8.33
CA ASN A 90 -5.92 -19.83 7.78
C ASN A 90 -6.32 -18.39 7.46
N PHE A 91 -5.75 -17.43 8.19
CA PHE A 91 -5.99 -16.01 8.03
C PHE A 91 -4.80 -15.36 7.34
N GLN A 92 -5.08 -14.65 6.26
CA GLN A 92 -4.08 -13.99 5.45
C GLN A 92 -4.38 -12.50 5.35
N ILE A 93 -3.40 -11.69 5.69
CA ILE A 93 -3.40 -10.25 5.40
C ILE A 93 -2.72 -10.07 4.05
N LYS A 94 -3.44 -9.46 3.10
CA LYS A 94 -2.91 -9.01 1.82
C LYS A 94 -2.80 -7.49 1.82
N LYS A 95 -1.58 -7.00 1.72
CA LYS A 95 -1.26 -5.59 1.75
C LYS A 95 -1.02 -5.05 0.36
N VAL A 96 -1.77 -4.00 0.01
CA VAL A 96 -1.75 -3.43 -1.34
C VAL A 96 -1.72 -1.91 -1.34
N ASP A 97 -1.36 -1.35 -2.49
CA ASP A 97 -1.50 0.07 -2.81
C ASP A 97 -2.98 0.43 -3.05
N SER A 98 -3.44 1.58 -2.53
CA SER A 98 -4.83 2.01 -2.66
C SER A 98 -5.24 2.43 -4.06
N ALA A 99 -4.31 2.93 -4.87
CA ALA A 99 -4.57 3.32 -6.26
C ALA A 99 -4.39 2.14 -7.23
N ASN A 100 -3.63 1.11 -6.85
CA ASN A 100 -3.46 -0.09 -7.65
C ASN A 100 -3.30 -1.36 -6.78
N GLU A 101 -4.42 -2.07 -6.57
CA GLU A 101 -4.47 -3.27 -5.71
C GLU A 101 -3.64 -4.47 -6.23
N THR A 102 -3.09 -4.40 -7.45
CA THR A 102 -2.12 -5.40 -7.96
C THR A 102 -0.72 -5.18 -7.40
N THR A 103 -0.43 -3.99 -6.87
CA THR A 103 0.86 -3.66 -6.25
C THR A 103 0.85 -4.15 -4.80
N LEU A 104 1.60 -5.21 -4.55
CA LEU A 104 1.77 -5.83 -3.23
C LEU A 104 2.83 -5.09 -2.41
N LEU A 105 2.58 -4.88 -1.11
CA LEU A 105 3.43 -4.04 -0.27
C LEU A 105 4.10 -4.83 0.88
N ASP A 106 5.42 -4.83 0.87
CA ASP A 106 6.25 -5.49 1.89
C ASP A 106 6.52 -4.60 3.09
N ASN A 107 6.91 -5.24 4.19
CA ASN A 107 7.35 -4.60 5.43
C ASN A 107 6.29 -3.78 6.18
N ALA A 108 5.00 -3.97 5.89
CA ALA A 108 3.94 -3.50 6.76
C ALA A 108 3.91 -4.37 8.04
N ARG A 109 3.82 -3.75 9.22
CA ARG A 109 3.74 -4.47 10.50
C ARG A 109 2.33 -4.44 11.06
N PHE A 110 1.87 -5.57 11.56
CA PHE A 110 0.53 -5.75 12.12
C PHE A 110 0.57 -6.28 13.53
N SER A 111 -0.44 -5.91 14.31
CA SER A 111 -0.83 -6.60 15.54
C SER A 111 -2.27 -7.11 15.40
N ILE A 112 -2.51 -8.34 15.84
CA ILE A 112 -3.84 -8.95 15.96
C ILE A 112 -4.11 -9.18 17.44
N TYR A 113 -5.27 -8.75 17.92
CA TYR A 113 -5.72 -8.94 19.30
C TYR A 113 -6.98 -9.79 19.29
N LYS A 114 -7.05 -10.81 20.16
CA LYS A 114 -8.29 -11.54 20.42
C LYS A 114 -9.11 -10.75 21.45
N THR A 115 -10.41 -10.65 21.24
CA THR A 115 -11.34 -9.91 22.11
C THR A 115 -12.57 -10.74 22.45
N ASP A 116 -13.39 -10.21 23.34
CA ASP A 116 -14.77 -10.64 23.53
C ASP A 116 -15.72 -9.91 22.56
N VAL A 117 -17.02 -10.21 22.66
CA VAL A 117 -18.09 -9.56 21.87
C VAL A 117 -18.22 -8.05 22.15
N ASN A 118 -17.69 -7.57 23.27
CA ASN A 118 -17.70 -6.15 23.63
C ASN A 118 -16.48 -5.39 23.06
N TRP A 119 -15.60 -6.07 22.32
CA TRP A 119 -14.37 -5.52 21.74
C TRP A 119 -13.37 -5.03 22.79
N THR A 120 -13.38 -5.66 23.97
CA THR A 120 -12.42 -5.35 25.02
C THR A 120 -11.05 -5.92 24.61
N LYS A 121 -10.10 -5.03 24.32
CA LYS A 121 -8.74 -5.36 23.90
C LYS A 121 -7.84 -5.53 25.13
N GLY A 122 -7.12 -6.66 25.22
CA GLY A 122 -6.05 -6.83 26.21
C GLY A 122 -4.74 -6.14 25.78
N ASP A 123 -3.83 -5.94 26.73
CA ASP A 123 -2.55 -5.23 26.46
C ASP A 123 -1.59 -6.01 25.54
N THR A 124 -1.74 -7.34 25.50
CA THR A 124 -0.88 -8.23 24.71
C THR A 124 -1.56 -8.61 23.40
N ALA A 125 -0.84 -8.45 22.29
CA ALA A 125 -1.29 -8.94 21.00
C ALA A 125 -1.28 -10.48 20.99
N LEU A 126 -2.33 -11.08 20.42
CA LEU A 126 -2.34 -12.51 20.11
C LEU A 126 -1.21 -12.84 19.13
N ALA A 127 -0.98 -11.96 18.16
CA ALA A 127 0.06 -12.12 17.16
C ALA A 127 0.56 -10.79 16.62
N GLN A 128 1.81 -10.79 16.17
CA GLN A 128 2.41 -9.69 15.44
C GLN A 128 3.09 -10.23 14.19
N GLY A 129 2.96 -9.49 13.09
CA GLY A 129 3.38 -9.96 11.77
C GLY A 129 3.99 -8.88 10.92
N VAL A 130 4.77 -9.28 9.91
CA VAL A 130 5.33 -8.41 8.88
C VAL A 130 5.01 -9.00 7.51
N THR A 131 4.57 -8.17 6.56
CA THR A 131 4.31 -8.66 5.20
C THR A 131 5.58 -8.96 4.43
N SER A 132 5.57 -10.06 3.69
CA SER A 132 6.57 -10.45 2.70
C SER A 132 5.86 -10.86 1.42
N ALA A 133 6.31 -10.34 0.27
CA ALA A 133 5.55 -10.37 -0.99
C ALA A 133 4.08 -9.89 -0.84
N GLY A 134 3.86 -8.86 -0.03
CA GLY A 134 2.55 -8.28 0.31
C GLY A 134 1.71 -9.11 1.27
N ILE A 135 2.20 -10.26 1.74
CA ILE A 135 1.40 -11.25 2.46
C ILE A 135 1.94 -11.46 3.88
N TYR A 136 1.02 -11.57 4.83
CA TYR A 136 1.27 -12.15 6.15
C TYR A 136 0.21 -13.22 6.44
N GLN A 137 0.60 -14.37 6.99
CA GLN A 137 -0.29 -15.51 7.23
C GLN A 137 -0.20 -15.97 8.70
N ILE A 138 -1.34 -16.36 9.25
CA ILE A 138 -1.46 -16.89 10.60
C ILE A 138 -2.71 -17.77 10.72
N ASN A 139 -2.69 -18.78 11.59
CA ASN A 139 -3.91 -19.51 11.93
C ASN A 139 -4.63 -18.82 13.09
N LEU A 140 -5.94 -18.60 12.94
CA LEU A 140 -6.81 -18.06 13.97
C LEU A 140 -7.91 -19.06 14.30
N GLU A 141 -8.32 -19.12 15.56
CA GLU A 141 -9.53 -19.83 15.96
C GLU A 141 -10.78 -19.01 15.60
N HIS A 142 -11.97 -19.59 15.80
CA HIS A 142 -13.17 -18.80 15.91
C HIS A 142 -13.05 -17.77 17.06
N GLY A 143 -13.69 -16.61 16.92
CA GLY A 143 -13.67 -15.55 17.92
C GLY A 143 -13.80 -14.15 17.32
N TYR A 144 -13.61 -13.16 18.20
CA TYR A 144 -13.61 -11.74 17.87
C TYR A 144 -12.18 -11.22 17.88
N TYR A 145 -11.84 -10.39 16.89
CA TYR A 145 -10.48 -9.92 16.67
C TYR A 145 -10.42 -8.43 16.30
N ILE A 146 -9.36 -7.79 16.75
CA ILE A 146 -8.95 -6.46 16.29
C ILE A 146 -7.64 -6.59 15.51
N LEU A 147 -7.64 -6.13 14.26
CA LEU A 147 -6.44 -5.96 13.44
C LEU A 147 -6.02 -4.49 13.41
N LYS A 148 -4.74 -4.23 13.64
CA LYS A 148 -4.13 -2.90 13.59
C LYS A 148 -2.86 -2.92 12.75
N GLU A 149 -2.70 -1.95 11.85
CA GLU A 149 -1.40 -1.64 11.25
C GLU A 149 -0.57 -0.83 12.26
N GLU A 150 0.60 -1.36 12.64
CA GLU A 150 1.53 -0.69 13.55
C GLU A 150 2.56 0.14 12.79
N GLN A 151 2.88 -0.29 11.57
CA GLN A 151 3.85 0.38 10.71
C GLN A 151 3.46 0.21 9.24
N ALA A 152 3.36 1.31 8.51
CA ALA A 152 3.18 1.30 7.07
C ALA A 152 4.46 0.85 6.34
N PRO A 153 4.31 0.31 5.12
CA PRO A 153 5.43 0.19 4.18
C PRO A 153 6.12 1.53 3.93
N SER A 154 7.41 1.49 3.57
CA SER A 154 8.16 2.69 3.19
C SER A 154 7.47 3.41 2.01
N GLY A 155 7.29 4.72 2.13
CA GLY A 155 6.62 5.54 1.10
C GLY A 155 5.08 5.51 1.16
N TYR A 156 4.50 4.95 2.22
CA TYR A 156 3.05 4.89 2.44
C TYR A 156 2.64 5.55 3.76
N LEU A 157 1.40 6.02 3.83
CA LEU A 157 0.78 6.52 5.05
C LEU A 157 0.33 5.34 5.93
N LEU A 158 0.48 5.49 7.24
CA LEU A 158 -0.02 4.54 8.23
C LEU A 158 -1.55 4.57 8.28
N ASN A 159 -2.18 3.41 8.14
CA ASN A 159 -3.58 3.26 8.46
C ASN A 159 -3.73 3.23 9.99
N GLN A 160 -4.19 4.34 10.57
CA GLN A 160 -4.34 4.50 12.02
C GLN A 160 -5.57 3.78 12.59
N LYS A 161 -6.46 3.26 11.74
CA LYS A 161 -7.72 2.66 12.16
C LYS A 161 -7.53 1.21 12.61
N GLU A 162 -8.25 0.84 13.67
CA GLU A 162 -8.38 -0.55 14.11
C GLU A 162 -9.62 -1.19 13.45
N TYR A 163 -9.45 -2.40 12.91
CA TYR A 163 -10.51 -3.14 12.23
C TYR A 163 -10.98 -4.33 13.06
N ARG A 164 -12.29 -4.41 13.28
CA ARG A 164 -12.97 -5.39 14.12
C ARG A 164 -13.60 -6.45 13.24
N PHE A 165 -13.16 -7.69 13.37
CA PHE A 165 -13.73 -8.80 12.62
C PHE A 165 -14.02 -10.01 13.51
N GLN A 166 -14.93 -10.85 13.04
CA GLN A 166 -15.38 -12.05 13.71
C GLN A 166 -15.21 -13.25 12.78
N ILE A 167 -14.77 -14.38 13.35
CA ILE A 167 -14.78 -15.70 12.70
C ILE A 167 -15.67 -16.61 13.55
N ASN A 168 -16.73 -17.16 12.98
CA ASN A 168 -17.65 -18.06 13.68
C ASN A 168 -17.16 -19.51 13.66
N HIS A 169 -17.79 -20.38 14.46
CA HIS A 169 -17.46 -21.81 14.51
C HIS A 169 -17.65 -22.53 13.16
N ASP A 170 -18.62 -22.11 12.35
CA ASP A 170 -18.85 -22.59 10.97
C ASP A 170 -17.90 -21.90 9.94
N GLY A 171 -17.03 -21.03 10.44
CA GLY A 171 -16.08 -20.21 9.68
C GLY A 171 -16.70 -19.04 8.93
N SER A 172 -18.00 -18.77 9.07
CA SER A 172 -18.58 -17.53 8.55
C SER A 172 -17.87 -16.34 9.19
N ILE A 173 -17.71 -15.27 8.41
CA ILE A 173 -16.90 -14.10 8.77
C ILE A 173 -17.75 -12.84 8.73
N LEU A 174 -17.41 -11.88 9.59
CA LEU A 174 -18.03 -10.55 9.59
C LEU A 174 -16.97 -9.49 9.89
N LEU A 175 -16.94 -8.44 9.07
CA LEU A 175 -16.18 -7.22 9.33
C LEU A 175 -17.15 -6.17 9.87
N HIS A 176 -16.95 -5.73 11.11
CA HIS A 176 -17.92 -4.90 11.83
C HIS A 176 -17.81 -3.40 11.50
N ASN A 177 -16.65 -2.95 11.02
CA ASN A 177 -16.40 -1.54 10.74
C ASN A 177 -15.67 -1.33 9.39
N PRO A 178 -16.22 -1.84 8.28
CA PRO A 178 -15.61 -1.72 6.96
C PRO A 178 -15.46 -0.25 6.54
N ASP A 179 -14.50 -0.01 5.65
CA ASP A 179 -14.38 1.21 4.86
C ASP A 179 -13.75 0.85 3.50
N GLU A 180 -13.46 1.86 2.68
CA GLU A 180 -12.88 1.67 1.34
C GLU A 180 -11.45 1.10 1.31
N THR A 181 -10.76 1.12 2.45
CA THR A 181 -9.35 0.71 2.56
C THR A 181 -9.20 -0.76 2.93
N VAL A 182 -10.27 -1.45 3.30
CA VAL A 182 -10.20 -2.86 3.70
C VAL A 182 -11.30 -3.72 3.09
N SER A 183 -11.03 -5.01 2.95
CA SER A 183 -12.05 -6.01 2.65
C SER A 183 -11.73 -7.32 3.36
N LEU A 184 -12.77 -8.08 3.72
CA LEU A 184 -12.65 -9.39 4.34
C LEU A 184 -13.48 -10.38 3.54
N SER A 185 -12.85 -11.47 3.10
CA SER A 185 -13.48 -12.46 2.23
C SER A 185 -12.98 -13.87 2.52
N ARG A 186 -13.77 -14.87 2.14
CA ARG A 186 -13.31 -16.26 2.06
C ARG A 186 -12.73 -16.46 0.66
N ALA A 187 -11.46 -16.82 0.57
CA ALA A 187 -10.75 -16.88 -0.70
C ALA A 187 -10.90 -18.23 -1.42
N ASP A 188 -11.14 -19.33 -0.70
CA ASP A 188 -11.28 -20.66 -1.29
C ASP A 188 -12.03 -21.66 -0.39
N ALA A 189 -12.21 -22.88 -0.92
CA ALA A 189 -12.71 -24.03 -0.20
C ALA A 189 -11.71 -24.59 0.84
N ASN A 190 -10.43 -24.18 0.77
CA ASN A 190 -9.36 -24.55 1.70
C ASN A 190 -9.33 -23.66 2.95
N ARG A 191 -10.40 -22.89 3.20
CA ARG A 191 -10.64 -22.19 4.47
C ARG A 191 -9.68 -21.01 4.65
N LEU A 192 -9.16 -20.46 3.56
CA LEU A 192 -8.41 -19.22 3.55
C LEU A 192 -9.36 -18.03 3.77
N ILE A 193 -9.15 -17.29 4.85
CA ILE A 193 -9.78 -16.00 5.12
C ILE A 193 -8.79 -14.92 4.69
N LEU A 194 -9.16 -14.12 3.70
CA LEU A 194 -8.33 -13.06 3.15
C LEU A 194 -8.83 -11.70 3.63
N PHE A 195 -8.00 -11.03 4.43
CA PHE A 195 -8.14 -9.63 4.81
C PHE A 195 -7.25 -8.78 3.90
N THR A 196 -7.83 -8.02 2.98
CA THR A 196 -7.07 -7.07 2.14
C THR A 196 -7.04 -5.71 2.83
N MET A 197 -5.85 -5.10 2.93
CA MET A 197 -5.67 -3.75 3.48
C MET A 197 -4.86 -2.86 2.53
N LYS A 198 -5.43 -1.71 2.18
CA LYS A 198 -4.86 -0.73 1.27
C LYS A 198 -4.13 0.36 2.05
N ASN A 199 -2.97 0.80 1.58
CA ASN A 199 -2.37 2.07 2.03
C ASN A 199 -2.25 3.03 0.86
N THR A 200 -2.44 4.30 1.19
CA THR A 200 -2.19 5.42 0.29
C THR A 200 -0.72 5.80 0.37
N ARG A 201 -0.13 6.11 -0.79
CA ARG A 201 1.26 6.59 -0.87
C ARG A 201 1.40 7.89 -0.08
N SER A 202 2.51 8.05 0.61
CA SER A 202 2.89 9.33 1.24
C SER A 202 3.75 10.18 0.30
N THR A 203 4.42 9.54 -0.67
CA THR A 203 5.28 10.21 -1.64
C THR A 203 5.10 9.67 -3.06
N THR A 204 5.50 10.48 -4.04
CA THR A 204 5.51 10.14 -5.46
C THR A 204 6.80 10.61 -6.11
N SER A 205 6.94 10.33 -7.41
CA SER A 205 8.03 10.83 -8.24
C SER A 205 7.50 11.46 -9.51
N ILE A 206 8.20 12.46 -10.02
CA ILE A 206 7.91 13.09 -11.32
C ILE A 206 9.14 12.98 -12.23
N LYS A 207 8.90 12.81 -13.53
CA LYS A 207 9.94 12.83 -14.57
C LYS A 207 9.90 14.16 -15.31
N LEU A 208 11.07 14.68 -15.69
CA LEU A 208 11.17 15.88 -16.51
C LEU A 208 11.99 15.61 -17.77
N ALA A 209 11.31 15.71 -18.92
CA ALA A 209 11.90 15.67 -20.24
C ALA A 209 12.21 17.09 -20.72
N LYS A 210 13.47 17.36 -21.07
CA LYS A 210 13.87 18.66 -21.64
C LYS A 210 14.05 18.57 -23.14
N ARG A 211 13.34 19.41 -23.89
CA ARG A 211 13.32 19.43 -25.36
C ARG A 211 13.54 20.82 -25.95
N ALA A 212 13.85 20.87 -27.25
CA ALA A 212 13.78 22.08 -28.05
C ALA A 212 12.33 22.41 -28.40
N TYR A 213 11.98 23.70 -28.44
CA TYR A 213 10.63 24.13 -28.78
C TYR A 213 10.23 23.77 -30.22
N SER A 214 11.13 24.04 -31.18
CA SER A 214 10.92 23.74 -32.61
C SER A 214 11.03 22.26 -32.98
N ASN A 215 11.62 21.42 -32.12
CA ASN A 215 11.81 20.00 -32.37
C ASN A 215 11.74 19.22 -31.05
N SER A 216 10.59 18.58 -30.82
CA SER A 216 10.26 17.80 -29.63
C SER A 216 11.15 16.58 -29.41
N ASP A 217 11.86 16.09 -30.44
CA ASP A 217 12.76 14.94 -30.33
C ASP A 217 14.16 15.37 -29.87
N ARG A 218 14.50 16.65 -30.07
CA ARG A 218 15.81 17.18 -29.70
C ARG A 218 15.88 17.44 -28.20
N ARG A 219 16.58 16.54 -27.50
CA ARG A 219 16.86 16.64 -26.06
C ARG A 219 17.88 17.71 -25.76
N LEU A 220 17.74 18.36 -24.61
CA LEU A 220 18.64 19.44 -24.18
C LEU A 220 19.11 19.24 -22.73
N ALA A 221 20.31 19.73 -22.44
CA ALA A 221 20.86 19.78 -21.09
C ALA A 221 20.60 21.15 -20.45
N ALA A 222 19.83 21.16 -19.37
CA ALA A 222 19.45 22.34 -18.60
C ALA A 222 19.38 21.99 -17.12
N VAL A 223 19.61 22.97 -16.25
CA VAL A 223 19.55 22.79 -14.79
C VAL A 223 18.21 23.28 -14.28
N PHE A 224 17.57 22.46 -13.45
CA PHE A 224 16.29 22.74 -12.80
C PHE A 224 16.42 22.67 -11.30
N GLU A 225 15.69 23.55 -10.64
CA GLU A 225 15.40 23.48 -9.22
C GLU A 225 13.92 23.12 -9.03
N LEU A 226 13.67 22.17 -8.14
CA LEU A 226 12.35 21.82 -7.64
C LEU A 226 12.32 22.09 -6.13
N LYS A 227 11.32 22.82 -5.67
CA LYS A 227 11.18 23.23 -4.28
C LYS A 227 9.72 23.11 -3.85
N GLU A 228 9.44 22.62 -2.65
CA GLU A 228 8.07 22.63 -2.14
C GLU A 228 7.62 24.08 -1.82
N GLU A 229 6.41 24.44 -2.22
CA GLU A 229 5.85 25.77 -1.98
C GLU A 229 5.62 25.99 -0.48
N GLY A 230 6.22 27.05 0.06
CA GLY A 230 6.15 27.39 1.49
C GLY A 230 7.24 26.74 2.36
N ASP A 231 7.92 25.68 1.89
CA ASP A 231 9.15 25.20 2.52
C ASP A 231 10.31 26.12 2.08
N THR A 232 11.30 26.36 2.94
CA THR A 232 12.52 27.10 2.58
C THR A 232 13.78 26.26 2.72
N ALA A 233 13.68 25.08 3.33
CA ALA A 233 14.83 24.25 3.66
C ALA A 233 15.24 23.30 2.53
N THR A 234 14.28 22.83 1.71
CA THR A 234 14.54 21.77 0.74
C THR A 234 14.47 22.28 -0.70
N VAL A 235 15.61 22.28 -1.40
CA VAL A 235 15.71 22.55 -2.85
C VAL A 235 16.42 21.38 -3.51
N ILE A 236 15.77 20.79 -4.51
CA ILE A 236 16.32 19.68 -5.29
C ILE A 236 16.81 20.23 -6.63
N THR A 237 18.11 20.16 -6.88
CA THR A 237 18.70 20.58 -8.16
C THR A 237 19.05 19.37 -9.00
N LYS A 238 18.55 19.31 -10.25
CA LYS A 238 18.89 18.26 -11.22
C LYS A 238 19.18 18.84 -12.59
N THR A 239 20.04 18.15 -13.35
CA THR A 239 20.45 18.57 -14.69
C THR A 239 19.98 17.55 -15.72
N THR A 240 19.22 17.97 -16.72
CA THR A 240 18.84 17.10 -17.83
C THR A 240 20.02 16.81 -18.74
N LYS A 241 19.93 15.71 -19.50
CA LYS A 241 20.97 15.28 -20.42
C LYS A 241 20.44 15.26 -21.86
N THR A 242 21.36 15.30 -22.81
CA THR A 242 21.06 15.16 -24.24
C THR A 242 20.84 13.70 -24.66
N ASP A 243 21.13 12.75 -23.78
CA ASP A 243 21.01 11.30 -23.97
C ASP A 243 20.52 10.60 -22.68
N GLY A 244 20.32 9.28 -22.74
CA GLY A 244 19.92 8.45 -21.59
C GLY A 244 18.46 8.57 -21.17
N GLU A 245 18.17 8.39 -19.88
CA GLU A 245 16.80 8.51 -19.35
C GLU A 245 16.46 9.95 -18.98
N GLU A 246 15.16 10.24 -18.79
CA GLU A 246 14.73 11.52 -18.24
C GLU A 246 15.07 11.62 -16.76
N ILE A 247 15.30 12.85 -16.27
CA ILE A 247 15.57 13.04 -14.85
C ILE A 247 14.31 12.74 -14.04
N VAL A 248 14.50 12.15 -12.87
CA VAL A 248 13.43 11.83 -11.93
C VAL A 248 13.61 12.67 -10.67
N PHE A 249 12.58 13.36 -10.21
CA PHE A 249 12.50 13.89 -8.85
C PHE A 249 11.66 12.93 -8.03
N ASP A 250 12.25 12.35 -7.00
CA ASP A 250 11.71 11.26 -6.19
C ASP A 250 11.40 11.72 -4.75
N ASN A 251 10.66 10.88 -4.02
CA ASN A 251 10.29 11.11 -2.63
C ASN A 251 9.56 12.45 -2.39
N LEU A 252 8.76 12.88 -3.36
CA LEU A 252 7.99 14.12 -3.28
C LEU A 252 6.69 13.87 -2.53
N ARG A 253 6.39 14.70 -1.53
CA ARG A 253 5.18 14.55 -0.72
C ARG A 253 3.93 14.76 -1.57
N ILE A 254 3.04 13.79 -1.46
CA ILE A 254 1.73 13.86 -2.07
C ILE A 254 0.87 14.91 -1.34
N GLY A 255 -0.07 15.54 -2.06
CA GLY A 255 -0.95 16.60 -1.55
C GLY A 255 -0.35 18.00 -1.61
N GLN A 256 0.97 18.10 -1.83
CA GLN A 256 1.72 19.36 -1.79
C GLN A 256 1.86 20.02 -3.17
N THR A 257 2.10 21.33 -3.15
CA THR A 257 2.48 22.12 -4.34
C THR A 257 3.99 22.32 -4.38
N TYR A 258 4.58 22.17 -5.56
CA TYR A 258 6.00 22.37 -5.83
C TYR A 258 6.20 23.47 -6.87
N LEU A 259 7.31 24.19 -6.73
CA LEU A 259 7.82 25.22 -7.61
C LEU A 259 8.95 24.63 -8.46
N LEU A 260 8.77 24.58 -9.77
CA LEU A 260 9.78 24.16 -10.73
C LEU A 260 10.34 25.38 -11.47
N LYS A 261 11.67 25.51 -11.49
CA LYS A 261 12.38 26.64 -12.11
C LYS A 261 13.57 26.13 -12.92
N GLU A 262 13.70 26.62 -14.16
CA GLU A 262 14.96 26.48 -14.91
C GLU A 262 15.96 27.52 -14.38
N THR A 263 17.13 27.09 -13.92
CA THR A 263 18.17 27.97 -13.39
C THR A 263 19.32 28.16 -14.36
N GLN A 264 19.54 27.20 -15.25
CA GLN A 264 20.53 27.30 -16.32
C GLN A 264 19.96 26.73 -17.61
N ALA A 265 19.89 27.61 -18.62
CA ALA A 265 19.46 27.25 -19.96
C ALA A 265 20.56 26.47 -20.71
N PRO A 266 20.20 25.64 -21.69
CA PRO A 266 21.17 25.04 -22.61
C PRO A 266 21.87 26.12 -23.45
N GLU A 267 23.07 25.79 -23.96
CA GLU A 267 23.81 26.69 -24.84
C GLU A 267 23.01 27.01 -26.11
N GLY A 268 22.97 28.30 -26.48
CA GLY A 268 22.21 28.79 -27.65
C GLY A 268 20.69 28.91 -27.44
N TYR A 269 20.19 28.58 -26.25
CA TYR A 269 18.79 28.70 -25.88
C TYR A 269 18.52 29.87 -24.94
N GLN A 270 17.26 30.28 -24.86
CA GLN A 270 16.77 31.28 -23.91
C GLN A 270 16.53 30.60 -22.56
N LEU A 271 16.81 31.31 -21.47
CA LEU A 271 16.44 30.89 -20.12
C LEU A 271 14.96 31.12 -19.90
N ASN A 272 14.24 30.06 -19.54
CA ASN A 272 12.86 30.22 -19.09
C ASN A 272 12.85 30.75 -17.65
N THR A 273 12.53 32.03 -17.49
CA THR A 273 12.50 32.68 -16.17
C THR A 273 11.21 32.43 -15.39
N LYS A 274 10.20 31.80 -16.01
CA LYS A 274 8.93 31.49 -15.36
C LYS A 274 9.14 30.38 -14.32
N VAL A 275 8.55 30.57 -13.15
CA VAL A 275 8.44 29.54 -12.12
C VAL A 275 7.08 28.89 -12.27
N TYR A 276 7.05 27.57 -12.37
CA TYR A 276 5.83 26.79 -12.56
C TYR A 276 5.40 26.13 -11.25
N ARG A 277 4.10 26.12 -11.00
CA ARG A 277 3.45 25.50 -9.85
C ARG A 277 2.86 24.15 -10.25
N LEU A 278 3.30 23.12 -9.56
CA LEU A 278 2.91 21.72 -9.78
C LEU A 278 2.24 21.21 -8.50
N ARG A 279 0.98 20.81 -8.55
CA ARG A 279 0.35 20.10 -7.43
C ARG A 279 0.51 18.60 -7.62
N LEU A 280 0.95 17.90 -6.58
CA LEU A 280 0.97 16.44 -6.55
C LEU A 280 -0.32 15.95 -5.89
N THR A 281 -1.19 15.31 -6.64
CA THR A 281 -2.50 14.84 -6.15
C THR A 281 -2.35 13.66 -5.20
N ASP A 282 -3.38 13.37 -4.40
CA ASP A 282 -3.43 12.22 -3.47
C ASP A 282 -3.23 10.85 -4.16
N SER A 283 -3.53 10.78 -5.46
CA SER A 283 -3.25 9.63 -6.32
C SER A 283 -1.81 9.56 -6.85
N GLY A 284 -0.95 10.51 -6.48
CA GLY A 284 0.44 10.61 -6.92
C GLY A 284 0.64 11.13 -8.34
N GLN A 285 -0.37 11.76 -8.94
CA GLN A 285 -0.30 12.37 -10.28
C GLN A 285 0.09 13.84 -10.20
N VAL A 286 0.58 14.39 -11.30
CA VAL A 286 0.88 15.83 -11.42
C VAL A 286 -0.34 16.56 -11.96
N GLU A 287 -0.66 17.69 -11.33
CA GLU A 287 -1.55 18.72 -11.82
C GLU A 287 -0.73 20.00 -12.03
N LEU A 288 -0.62 20.45 -13.29
CA LEU A 288 0.13 21.65 -13.64
C LEU A 288 -0.79 22.87 -13.53
N LEU A 289 -0.53 23.75 -12.55
CA LEU A 289 -1.45 24.84 -12.20
C LEU A 289 -1.29 26.09 -13.08
N ASP A 290 -0.12 26.28 -13.66
CA ASP A 290 0.24 27.47 -14.46
C ASP A 290 1.03 27.11 -15.72
N GLY A 291 0.69 25.96 -16.32
CA GLY A 291 1.29 25.45 -17.56
C GLY A 291 1.11 26.39 -18.74
N ASP A 292 2.01 26.25 -19.72
CA ASP A 292 1.98 26.97 -20.99
C ASP A 292 2.68 26.16 -22.09
N ASP A 293 2.87 26.76 -23.26
CA ASP A 293 3.53 26.10 -24.40
C ASP A 293 4.96 25.62 -24.11
N LEU A 294 5.61 26.14 -23.05
CA LEU A 294 6.99 25.80 -22.67
C LEU A 294 7.06 24.74 -21.56
N LEU A 295 5.98 24.49 -20.82
CA LEU A 295 5.89 23.37 -19.89
C LEU A 295 4.52 22.72 -19.99
N SER A 296 4.51 21.45 -20.42
CA SER A 296 3.30 20.65 -20.56
C SER A 296 3.43 19.33 -19.81
N LEU A 297 2.30 18.75 -19.44
CA LEU A 297 2.22 17.39 -18.91
C LEU A 297 1.93 16.42 -20.06
N ASP A 298 2.50 15.22 -20.00
CA ASP A 298 2.19 14.16 -20.95
C ASP A 298 0.78 13.59 -20.71
N ASP A 299 0.00 13.43 -21.78
CA ASP A 299 -1.39 12.99 -21.70
C ASP A 299 -1.52 11.51 -21.32
N SER A 300 -0.54 10.68 -21.70
CA SER A 300 -0.53 9.24 -21.41
C SER A 300 0.15 8.93 -20.07
N ASN A 301 1.07 9.79 -19.63
CA ASN A 301 1.79 9.65 -18.38
C ASN A 301 1.73 10.95 -17.56
N ARG A 302 0.75 11.02 -16.65
CA ARG A 302 0.53 12.14 -15.73
C ARG A 302 1.64 12.38 -14.69
N GLN A 303 2.77 11.67 -14.78
CA GLN A 303 3.98 11.92 -13.99
C GLN A 303 5.15 12.42 -14.85
N LEU A 304 4.99 12.57 -16.17
CA LEU A 304 6.02 13.05 -17.08
C LEU A 304 5.72 14.48 -17.53
N LEU A 305 6.56 15.41 -17.14
CA LEU A 305 6.56 16.79 -17.62
C LEU A 305 7.51 16.93 -18.82
N THR A 306 7.12 17.74 -19.81
CA THR A 306 7.97 18.14 -20.92
C THR A 306 8.21 19.64 -20.88
N ALA A 307 9.47 20.03 -20.64
CA ALA A 307 9.94 21.42 -20.66
C ALA A 307 10.64 21.75 -21.99
N LYS A 308 10.15 22.76 -22.72
CA LYS A 308 10.69 23.21 -24.00
C LYS A 308 11.46 24.53 -23.84
N ASN A 309 12.60 24.66 -24.52
CA ASN A 309 13.28 25.96 -24.65
C ASN A 309 13.28 26.44 -26.09
N LEU A 310 13.12 27.75 -26.22
CA LEU A 310 13.27 28.50 -27.46
C LEU A 310 14.75 28.77 -27.72
N LYS A 311 15.20 28.60 -28.96
CA LYS A 311 16.52 29.11 -29.36
C LYS A 311 16.55 30.63 -29.20
N LYS A 312 17.73 31.22 -28.97
CA LYS A 312 17.86 32.69 -28.96
C LYS A 312 17.33 33.29 -30.27
N GLY A 313 16.36 34.19 -30.18
CA GLY A 313 15.67 34.80 -31.34
C GLY A 313 14.44 34.05 -31.86
N GLU A 314 14.14 32.85 -31.33
CA GLU A 314 12.89 32.13 -31.57
C GLU A 314 11.81 32.65 -30.60
N TYR A 315 10.58 32.80 -31.08
CA TYR A 315 9.43 33.22 -30.27
C TYR A 315 8.40 32.09 -30.20
N PRO A 316 7.66 31.97 -29.08
CA PRO A 316 6.57 31.01 -29.01
C PRO A 316 5.50 31.37 -30.03
N LYS A 317 4.80 30.35 -30.55
CA LYS A 317 3.68 30.54 -31.47
C LYS A 317 2.47 31.03 -30.69
N THR A 318 2.47 32.29 -30.28
CA THR A 318 1.26 32.92 -29.75
C THR A 318 0.24 33.03 -30.89
N GLY A 319 -1.04 32.77 -30.62
CA GLY A 319 -2.12 32.77 -31.63
C GLY A 319 -2.44 34.12 -32.29
N GLY A 320 -1.50 35.07 -32.32
CA GLY A 320 -1.59 36.34 -33.04
C GLY A 320 -0.61 36.39 -34.20
N PHE A 321 -0.88 37.26 -35.20
CA PHE A 321 0.05 37.51 -36.31
C PHE A 321 1.43 37.83 -35.73
N GLY A 322 2.42 36.97 -35.97
CA GLY A 322 3.76 37.04 -35.37
C GLY A 322 4.52 38.34 -35.68
N VAL A 323 5.85 38.37 -35.56
CA VAL A 323 6.61 39.64 -35.71
C VAL A 323 6.70 40.14 -37.18
N LEU A 324 6.34 39.30 -38.16
CA LEU A 324 6.41 39.64 -39.59
C LEU A 324 5.69 40.93 -40.02
N PRO A 325 4.44 41.23 -39.60
CA PRO A 325 3.76 42.48 -39.94
C PRO A 325 4.48 43.70 -39.38
N TYR A 326 5.14 43.56 -38.22
CA TYR A 326 5.88 44.65 -37.58
C TYR A 326 7.23 44.89 -38.24
N ILE A 327 7.93 43.81 -38.65
CA ILE A 327 9.17 43.91 -39.44
C ILE A 327 8.87 44.48 -40.83
N THR A 328 7.77 44.08 -41.48
CA THR A 328 7.38 44.63 -42.78
C THR A 328 6.91 46.07 -42.67
N LEU A 329 6.19 46.46 -41.61
CA LEU A 329 5.87 47.86 -41.35
C LEU A 329 7.13 48.69 -41.10
N GLY A 330 8.03 48.22 -40.23
CA GLY A 330 9.28 48.89 -39.91
C GLY A 330 10.19 49.06 -41.13
N GLY A 331 10.39 47.97 -41.89
CA GLY A 331 11.14 48.00 -43.15
C GLY A 331 10.48 48.87 -44.22
N GLY A 332 9.15 48.85 -44.32
CA GLY A 332 8.38 49.71 -45.22
C GLY A 332 8.52 51.19 -44.85
N MET A 333 8.45 51.53 -43.56
CA MET A 333 8.69 52.90 -43.08
C MET A 333 10.13 53.35 -43.33
N MET A 334 11.11 52.46 -43.18
CA MET A 334 12.52 52.79 -43.43
C MET A 334 12.78 53.03 -44.94
N LEU A 335 12.16 52.24 -45.82
CA LEU A 335 12.21 52.44 -47.27
C LEU A 335 11.48 53.71 -47.70
N LEU A 336 10.34 54.03 -47.08
CA LEU A 336 9.62 55.30 -47.31
C LEU A 336 10.46 56.50 -46.87
N ALA A 337 11.10 56.44 -45.71
CA ALA A 337 12.01 57.49 -45.26
C ALA A 337 13.19 57.66 -46.22
N LEU A 338 13.80 56.57 -46.68
CA LEU A 338 14.89 56.59 -47.66
C LEU A 338 14.44 57.19 -49.01
N ALA A 339 13.23 56.84 -49.48
CA ALA A 339 12.68 57.36 -50.73
C ALA A 339 12.34 58.86 -50.65
N VAL A 340 11.84 59.33 -49.50
CA VAL A 340 11.62 60.76 -49.24
C VAL A 340 12.95 61.52 -49.24
N GLU A 341 13.99 60.96 -48.63
CA GLU A 341 15.32 61.57 -48.57
C GLU A 341 15.97 61.65 -49.98
N LEU A 342 15.91 60.57 -50.76
CA LEU A 342 16.38 60.54 -52.15
C LEU A 342 15.55 61.44 -53.10
N GLY A 343 14.25 61.61 -52.82
CA GLY A 343 13.36 62.50 -53.57
C GLY A 343 13.66 63.98 -53.35
N LYS A 344 14.13 64.36 -52.15
CA LYS A 344 14.60 65.72 -51.88
C LYS A 344 15.83 66.05 -52.71
N GLU A 345 16.78 65.13 -52.87
CA GLU A 345 17.98 65.40 -53.70
C GLU A 345 17.66 65.64 -55.18
N LYS A 346 16.64 64.96 -55.74
CA LYS A 346 16.20 65.19 -57.13
C LYS A 346 15.52 66.55 -57.32
N ARG A 347 14.74 67.05 -56.35
CA ARG A 347 14.08 68.37 -56.44
C ARG A 347 15.06 69.54 -56.45
N TRP A 348 16.24 69.39 -55.86
CA TRP A 348 17.26 70.46 -55.84
C TRP A 348 18.10 70.52 -57.13
N LYS A 349 18.11 69.47 -57.95
CA LYS A 349 18.77 69.47 -59.27
C LYS A 349 17.96 70.15 -60.39
N HIS A 350 16.71 70.54 -60.14
CA HIS A 350 15.88 71.29 -61.11
C HIS A 350 15.74 72.79 -60.80
N ILE A 351 16.38 73.28 -59.73
CA ILE A 351 16.33 74.72 -59.33
C ILE A 351 17.66 75.44 -59.68
N ARG A 352 18.67 74.73 -60.18
CA ARG A 352 19.87 75.34 -60.78
C ARG A 352 19.93 75.03 -62.28
N LYS A 353 19.28 75.86 -63.08
CA LYS A 353 19.69 76.11 -64.47
C LYS A 353 19.42 77.56 -64.82
#